data_AF-A0A1C3WZI7-F1
#
_entry.id   AF-A0A1C3WZI7-F1
#
_cell.length_a   1.000
_cell.length_b   1.000
_cell.length_c   1.000
_cell.angle_alpha   90.00
_cell.angle_beta   90.00
_cell.angle_gamma   90.00
#
_symmetry.space_group_name_H-M   'P 1'
#
loop_
_entity.id
_entity.type
_entity.pdbx_description
1 polymer ?
#
loop_
_entity_poly.entity_id
_entity_poly.type
_entity_poly.pdbx_seq_one_letter_code
_entity_poly.pdbx_strand_id
1 'polypeptide(L)'
;MTTDAAMTAPQSVLNSVETDTANDLLGLGALIQVCASLPNNFIAFEYTTGDPDWWYDIVEGLPQTIVRSGLVDIIERPGMGVDLVPEKAKRYLAEDDRDFFD
;
A
#
# COMPACT_ATOMS: atom_id res chain seq x y z
N MET A 1 26.55 31.63 13.75
CA MET A 1 27.38 30.42 13.97
C MET A 1 26.61 29.59 15.00
N THR A 2 25.61 28.83 14.51
CA THR A 2 25.53 27.35 14.52
C THR A 2 25.41 26.78 15.94
N THR A 3 24.42 25.99 16.34
CA THR A 3 23.31 25.28 15.67
C THR A 3 22.43 24.72 16.78
N ASP A 4 21.12 24.61 16.52
CA ASP A 4 20.15 23.84 17.31
C ASP A 4 20.62 22.40 17.54
N ALA A 5 20.56 21.94 18.78
CA ALA A 5 20.69 20.53 19.13
C ALA A 5 19.29 19.90 19.16
N ALA A 6 18.77 19.54 17.99
CA ALA A 6 17.65 18.62 17.89
C ALA A 6 18.14 17.23 18.31
N MET A 7 17.55 16.72 19.39
CA MET A 7 17.80 15.41 19.97
C MET A 7 17.30 14.32 19.03
N THR A 8 18.21 13.72 18.26
CA THR A 8 17.91 12.62 17.34
C THR A 8 17.49 11.37 18.10
N ALA A 9 16.25 10.91 17.91
CA ALA A 9 15.80 9.61 18.40
C ALA A 9 16.44 8.47 17.57
N PRO A 10 16.80 7.33 18.20
CA PRO A 10 17.46 6.21 17.53
C PRO A 10 16.52 5.45 16.58
N GLN A 11 16.97 5.28 15.33
CA GLN A 11 16.33 4.53 14.23
C GLN A 11 16.54 3.02 14.35
N SER A 12 15.99 2.39 15.39
CA SER A 12 16.01 0.93 15.50
C SER A 12 14.93 0.41 16.45
N VAL A 13 13.72 0.16 15.95
CA VAL A 13 13.03 -1.13 16.01
C VAL A 13 11.84 -1.05 15.03
N LEU A 14 11.76 -1.95 14.04
CA LEU A 14 10.52 -2.19 13.31
C LEU A 14 9.62 -3.05 14.24
N ASN A 15 9.07 -2.41 15.27
CA ASN A 15 8.05 -3.01 16.12
C ASN A 15 6.70 -2.68 15.48
N SER A 16 5.98 -3.73 15.09
CA SER A 16 4.70 -3.70 14.38
C SER A 16 4.73 -3.02 13.01
N VAL A 17 4.36 -3.77 11.97
CA VAL A 17 3.59 -3.16 10.89
C VAL A 17 2.25 -2.77 11.53
N GLU A 18 2.20 -1.57 12.12
CA GLU A 18 0.94 -0.93 12.48
C GLU A 18 0.29 -0.50 11.15
N THR A 19 -0.40 -1.43 10.51
CA THR A 19 -1.38 -1.11 9.49
C THR A 19 -2.58 -0.49 10.21
N ASP A 20 -2.59 0.82 10.40
CA ASP A 20 -3.85 1.46 10.75
C ASP A 20 -4.78 1.30 9.54
N THR A 21 -5.75 0.41 9.71
CA THR A 21 -6.95 0.14 8.93
C THR A 21 -7.00 0.74 7.49
N ALA A 22 -6.31 0.11 6.52
CA ALA A 22 -6.46 0.24 5.03
C ALA A 22 -5.42 1.04 4.20
N ASN A 23 -4.16 1.18 4.63
CA ASN A 23 -3.22 2.15 4.03
C ASN A 23 -2.23 1.69 2.94
N ASP A 24 -2.36 0.49 2.35
CA ASP A 24 -1.42 0.00 1.32
C ASP A 24 -2.10 -0.29 -0.03
N LEU A 25 -1.31 -0.51 -1.10
CA LEU A 25 -1.81 -0.76 -2.46
C LEU A 25 -2.73 -1.99 -2.58
N LEU A 26 -2.53 -3.00 -1.72
CA LEU A 26 -3.43 -4.16 -1.62
C LEU A 26 -4.79 -3.77 -1.02
N GLY A 27 -4.77 -2.92 0.01
CA GLY A 27 -5.98 -2.35 0.61
C GLY A 27 -6.75 -1.49 -0.38
N LEU A 28 -6.05 -0.66 -1.17
CA LEU A 28 -6.66 0.14 -2.23
C LEU A 28 -7.38 -0.73 -3.27
N GLY A 29 -6.74 -1.82 -3.73
CA GLY A 29 -7.37 -2.77 -4.67
C GLY A 29 -8.65 -3.38 -4.10
N ALA A 30 -8.62 -3.82 -2.85
CA ALA A 30 -9.80 -4.34 -2.16
C ALA A 30 -10.90 -3.28 -1.98
N LEU A 31 -10.52 -2.06 -1.59
CA LEU A 31 -11.44 -0.94 -1.36
C LEU A 31 -12.16 -0.53 -2.65
N ILE A 32 -11.45 -0.48 -3.79
CA ILE A 32 -12.05 -0.22 -5.10
C ILE A 32 -13.16 -1.23 -5.40
N GLN A 33 -12.91 -2.53 -5.17
CA GLN A 33 -13.90 -3.58 -5.43
C GLN A 33 -15.11 -3.50 -4.50
N VAL A 34 -14.89 -3.26 -3.20
CA VAL A 34 -15.99 -3.08 -2.23
C VAL A 34 -16.84 -1.88 -2.62
N CYS A 35 -16.22 -0.73 -2.87
CA CYS A 35 -16.93 0.50 -3.23
C CYS A 35 -17.66 0.40 -4.56
N ALA A 36 -17.15 -0.35 -5.53
CA ALA A 36 -17.83 -0.63 -6.79
C ALA A 36 -19.15 -1.42 -6.61
N SER A 37 -19.31 -2.13 -5.49
CA SER A 37 -20.53 -2.89 -5.17
C SER A 37 -21.56 -2.13 -4.33
N LEU A 38 -21.22 -0.91 -3.87
CA LEU A 38 -22.09 -0.13 -2.97
C LEU A 38 -23.19 0.61 -3.75
N PRO A 39 -24.36 0.85 -3.11
CA PRO A 39 -25.48 1.56 -3.72
C PRO A 39 -25.17 3.04 -4.02
N ASN A 40 -26.07 3.68 -4.78
CA ASN A 40 -25.93 5.06 -5.27
C ASN A 40 -25.76 6.16 -4.19
N ASN A 41 -25.93 5.85 -2.91
CA ASN A 41 -25.64 6.77 -1.81
C ASN A 41 -24.19 6.70 -1.32
N PHE A 42 -23.34 5.89 -1.96
CA PHE A 42 -21.90 5.95 -1.80
C PHE A 42 -21.34 7.20 -2.49
N ILE A 43 -20.53 7.98 -1.76
CA ILE A 43 -20.10 9.33 -2.21
C ILE A 43 -18.60 9.39 -2.49
N ALA A 44 -17.78 8.72 -1.67
CA ALA A 44 -16.33 8.69 -1.80
C ALA A 44 -15.72 7.59 -0.90
N PHE A 45 -14.51 7.15 -1.22
CA PHE A 45 -13.63 6.38 -0.33
C PHE A 45 -12.28 7.06 -0.20
N GLU A 46 -11.51 6.66 0.80
CA GLU A 46 -10.15 7.17 1.03
C GLU A 46 -9.16 6.66 -0.02
N TYR A 47 -8.46 7.59 -0.69
CA TYR A 47 -7.40 7.23 -1.61
C TYR A 47 -6.08 7.07 -0.87
N THR A 48 -5.66 5.82 -0.68
CA THR A 48 -4.38 5.48 -0.06
C THR A 48 -3.29 5.34 -1.11
N THR A 49 -2.06 5.70 -0.75
CA THR A 49 -0.89 5.61 -1.61
C THR A 49 0.10 4.61 -1.01
N GLY A 50 0.89 3.96 -1.86
CA GLY A 50 2.00 3.14 -1.37
C GLY A 50 3.01 3.99 -0.62
N ASP A 51 3.02 3.88 0.71
CA ASP A 51 4.00 4.49 1.60
C ASP A 51 4.47 3.41 2.57
N PRO A 52 5.76 3.04 2.55
CA PRO A 52 6.86 3.59 1.73
C PRO A 52 6.76 3.29 0.22
N ASP A 53 7.44 4.09 -0.60
CA ASP A 53 7.42 4.03 -2.08
C ASP A 53 7.72 2.64 -2.67
N TRP A 54 8.39 1.77 -1.90
CA TRP A 54 8.67 0.42 -2.35
C TRP A 54 7.44 -0.46 -2.54
N TRP A 55 6.27 -0.07 -2.03
CA TRP A 55 5.02 -0.77 -2.33
C TRP A 55 4.78 -0.94 -3.83
N TYR A 56 5.16 0.07 -4.62
CA TYR A 56 5.03 0.04 -6.08
C TYR A 56 6.04 -0.92 -6.75
N ASP A 57 7.10 -1.34 -6.04
CA ASP A 57 7.99 -2.39 -6.54
C ASP A 57 7.34 -3.77 -6.44
N ILE A 58 6.61 -4.03 -5.35
CA ILE A 58 6.16 -5.38 -4.96
C ILE A 58 4.70 -5.66 -5.24
N VAL A 59 3.90 -4.67 -5.63
CA VAL A 59 2.50 -4.85 -6.05
C VAL A 59 2.37 -4.59 -7.54
N GLU A 60 1.63 -5.45 -8.21
CA GLU A 60 1.26 -5.29 -9.61
C GLU A 60 -0.26 -5.26 -9.81
N GLY A 61 -0.70 -4.84 -11.01
CA GLY A 61 -2.11 -4.83 -11.39
C GLY A 61 -2.78 -3.46 -11.36
N LEU A 62 -2.25 -2.51 -10.58
CA LEU A 62 -2.70 -1.14 -10.63
C LEU A 62 -2.31 -0.47 -11.96
N PRO A 63 -3.18 0.38 -12.54
CA PRO A 63 -2.83 1.19 -13.69
C PRO A 63 -1.80 2.27 -13.27
N GLN A 64 -1.00 2.73 -14.24
CA GLN A 64 -0.05 3.83 -14.04
C GLN A 64 -0.69 5.13 -13.52
N THR A 65 -1.97 5.36 -13.86
CA THR A 65 -2.76 6.46 -13.32
C THR A 65 -4.05 5.87 -12.78
N ILE A 66 -4.23 5.95 -11.45
CA ILE A 66 -5.36 5.37 -10.73
C ILE A 66 -6.54 6.35 -10.71
N VAL A 67 -6.29 7.61 -10.34
CA VAL A 67 -7.32 8.64 -10.26
C VAL A 67 -7.35 9.48 -11.53
N ARG A 68 -8.51 9.53 -12.20
CA ARG A 68 -8.81 10.39 -13.34
C ARG A 68 -10.01 11.26 -13.02
N SER A 69 -9.81 12.58 -13.00
CA SER A 69 -10.88 13.55 -12.70
C SER A 69 -11.62 13.28 -11.38
N GLY A 70 -10.91 12.82 -10.35
CA GLY A 70 -11.48 12.48 -9.04
C GLY A 70 -12.22 11.14 -8.99
N LEU A 71 -12.16 10.33 -10.05
CA LEU A 71 -12.76 9.01 -10.14
C LEU A 71 -11.69 7.93 -10.33
N VAL A 72 -12.02 6.70 -9.94
CA VAL A 72 -11.19 5.52 -10.14
C VAL A 72 -11.96 4.52 -11.00
N ASP A 73 -11.33 4.03 -12.06
CA ASP A 73 -11.90 2.96 -12.89
C ASP A 73 -11.86 1.63 -12.13
N ILE A 74 -12.89 0.79 -12.32
CA ILE A 74 -12.91 -0.56 -11.74
C ILE A 74 -11.79 -1.39 -12.39
N ILE A 75 -11.06 -2.14 -11.56
CA ILE A 75 -10.00 -3.02 -12.03
C ILE A 75 -10.63 -4.33 -12.50
N GLU A 76 -10.54 -4.61 -13.80
CA GLU A 76 -11.15 -5.80 -14.45
C GLU A 76 -10.33 -7.09 -14.27
N ARG A 77 -9.13 -7.02 -13.66
CA ARG A 77 -8.36 -8.23 -13.31
C ARG A 77 -9.14 -9.06 -12.27
N PRO A 78 -9.06 -10.40 -12.30
CA PRO A 78 -9.69 -11.25 -11.31
C PRO A 78 -9.28 -10.93 -9.86
N GLY A 79 -10.14 -11.28 -8.90
CA GLY A 79 -9.88 -11.05 -7.48
C GLY A 79 -9.94 -9.58 -7.10
N MET A 80 -8.97 -9.12 -6.28
CA MET A 80 -8.85 -7.70 -5.90
C MET A 80 -8.25 -6.82 -7.01
N GLY A 81 -7.86 -7.43 -8.14
CA GLY A 81 -7.26 -6.73 -9.27
C GLY A 81 -5.78 -6.37 -9.12
N VAL A 82 -5.18 -6.71 -7.98
CA VAL A 82 -3.77 -6.51 -7.66
C VAL A 82 -3.17 -7.79 -7.09
N ASP A 83 -1.87 -7.98 -7.30
CA ASP A 83 -1.12 -9.13 -6.80
C ASP A 83 0.16 -8.66 -6.10
N LEU A 84 0.53 -9.36 -5.02
CA LEU A 84 1.85 -9.25 -4.40
C LEU A 84 2.85 -10.07 -5.22
N VAL A 85 4.05 -9.54 -5.47
CA VAL A 85 5.13 -10.20 -6.20
C VAL A 85 6.17 -10.73 -5.20
N PRO A 86 6.12 -12.03 -4.80
CA PRO A 86 6.94 -12.56 -3.71
C PRO A 86 8.44 -12.39 -3.93
N GLU A 87 8.90 -12.63 -5.15
CA GLU A 87 10.32 -12.53 -5.52
C GLU A 87 10.88 -11.12 -5.33
N LYS A 88 10.05 -10.09 -5.49
CA LYS A 88 10.45 -8.70 -5.23
C LYS A 88 10.28 -8.34 -3.75
N ALA A 89 9.25 -8.87 -3.09
CA ALA A 89 8.99 -8.66 -1.67
C ALA A 89 10.11 -9.19 -0.77
N LYS A 90 10.78 -10.30 -1.17
CA LYS A 90 11.89 -10.91 -0.42
C LYS A 90 12.99 -9.92 0.01
N ARG A 91 13.26 -8.87 -0.78
CA ARG A 91 14.30 -7.87 -0.44
C ARG A 91 13.91 -6.94 0.72
N TYR A 92 12.62 -6.85 1.02
CA TYR A 92 12.04 -5.98 2.06
C TYR A 92 11.69 -6.73 3.35
N LEU A 93 11.84 -8.05 3.36
CA LEU A 93 11.65 -8.86 4.56
C LEU A 93 12.73 -8.54 5.59
N ALA A 94 12.35 -8.59 6.86
CA ALA A 94 13.31 -8.60 7.95
C ALA A 94 14.19 -9.86 7.86
N GLU A 95 15.35 -9.83 8.50
CA GLU A 95 16.28 -10.95 8.45
C GLU A 95 15.69 -12.24 9.06
N ASP A 96 14.85 -12.10 10.08
CA ASP A 96 14.16 -13.22 10.72
C ASP A 96 12.99 -13.77 9.88
N ASP A 97 12.56 -13.06 8.82
CA ASP A 97 11.42 -13.43 7.97
C ASP A 97 11.85 -13.95 6.58
N ARG A 98 13.14 -14.22 6.37
CA ARG A 98 13.69 -14.53 5.04
C ARG A 98 13.08 -15.74 4.36
N ASP A 99 12.54 -16.68 5.14
CA ASP A 99 11.90 -17.92 4.68
C ASP A 99 10.37 -17.80 4.50
N PHE A 100 9.78 -16.61 4.67
CA PHE A 100 8.32 -16.42 4.61
C PHE A 100 7.65 -16.93 3.32
N PHE A 101 8.38 -16.92 2.19
CA PHE A 101 7.87 -17.32 0.88
C PHE A 101 8.42 -18.67 0.37
N ASP A 102 9.21 -19.38 1.16
CA ASP A 102 9.77 -20.70 0.82
C ASP A 102 8.84 -21.84 1.28
#